data_AF-A0A062UFF2-F1
#
_entry.id   AF-A0A062UFF2-F1
#
_cell.length_a   1.000
_cell.length_b   1.000
_cell.length_c   1.000
_cell.angle_alpha   90.00
_cell.angle_beta   90.00
_cell.angle_gamma   90.00
#
_symmetry.space_group_name_H-M   'P 1'
#
loop_
_entity.id
_entity.type
_entity.pdbx_description
1 polymer ?
#
loop_
_entity_poly.entity_id
_entity_poly.type
_entity_poly.pdbx_seq_one_letter_code
_entity_poly.pdbx_strand_id
1 'polypeptide(L)'
;MPDASTSCPDVTDVSAWVNRMPGPDDRPAKLHVLVRVSDDQSWMLSPVVSDEADILRLSLSPGGPSVPGTAAYQQKSAPMPERIKIECHGETVAFIEEIMTAF
;
A
#
# COMPACT_ATOMS: atom_id res chain seq x y z
N MET A 1 2.67 -12.17 -26.45
CA MET A 1 2.26 -11.22 -25.39
C MET A 1 1.55 -12.06 -24.35
N PRO A 2 2.15 -12.39 -23.19
CA PRO A 2 1.41 -13.10 -22.17
C PRO A 2 0.60 -12.06 -21.40
N ASP A 3 -0.72 -12.17 -21.55
CA ASP A 3 -1.70 -11.62 -20.62
C ASP A 3 -1.46 -12.33 -19.29
N ALA A 4 -0.65 -11.71 -18.43
CA ALA A 4 -0.36 -12.24 -17.11
C ALA A 4 -1.60 -12.00 -16.24
N SER A 5 -2.60 -12.86 -16.41
CA SER A 5 -3.60 -13.14 -15.39
C SER A 5 -2.89 -13.84 -14.21
N THR A 6 -1.88 -13.20 -13.62
CA THR A 6 -1.27 -13.66 -12.38
C THR A 6 -2.38 -13.57 -11.35
N SER A 7 -2.75 -14.72 -10.79
CA SER A 7 -3.72 -14.82 -9.70
C SER A 7 -3.26 -13.93 -8.55
N CYS A 8 -4.20 -13.33 -7.84
CA CYS A 8 -3.87 -12.51 -6.69
C CYS A 8 -3.05 -13.33 -5.69
N PRO A 9 -1.86 -12.87 -5.31
CA PRO A 9 -1.00 -13.63 -4.43
C PRO A 9 -1.60 -13.57 -3.02
N ASP A 10 -1.38 -14.63 -2.25
CA ASP A 10 -1.81 -14.63 -0.85
C ASP A 10 -0.98 -13.62 -0.05
N VAL A 11 -1.67 -12.71 0.63
CA VAL A 11 -1.03 -11.64 1.41
C VAL A 11 -0.63 -12.22 2.77
N THR A 12 0.68 -12.27 3.02
CA THR A 12 1.24 -12.85 4.24
C THR A 12 1.37 -11.85 5.38
N ASP A 13 1.60 -10.59 5.06
CA ASP A 13 1.74 -9.52 6.04
C ASP A 13 1.41 -8.15 5.43
N VAL A 14 0.85 -7.27 6.24
CA VAL A 14 0.57 -5.88 5.87
C VAL A 14 0.99 -4.94 6.97
N SER A 15 1.64 -3.85 6.59
CA SER A 15 2.12 -2.84 7.53
C SER A 15 1.97 -1.45 6.91
N ALA A 16 1.42 -0.52 7.68
CA ALA A 16 1.40 0.88 7.30
C ALA A 16 1.90 1.76 8.43
N TRP A 17 2.72 2.74 8.08
CA TRP A 17 3.20 3.72 9.04
C TRP A 17 3.39 5.09 8.41
N VAL A 18 3.12 6.10 9.22
CA VAL A 18 3.41 7.49 8.93
C VAL A 18 4.77 7.81 9.50
N ASN A 19 5.71 8.22 8.65
CA ASN A 19 6.96 8.81 9.11
C ASN A 19 6.73 10.31 9.34
N ARG A 20 6.69 10.72 10.61
CA ARG A 20 6.74 12.13 11.02
C ARG A 20 8.16 12.43 11.48
N MET A 21 8.88 13.24 10.71
CA MET A 21 10.15 13.76 11.21
C MET A 21 9.91 14.73 12.38
N PRO A 22 10.62 14.58 13.51
CA PRO A 22 10.59 15.57 14.57
C PRO A 22 11.14 16.90 14.03
N GLY A 23 10.33 17.94 14.13
CA GLY A 23 10.59 19.27 13.63
C GLY A 23 9.38 20.18 13.88
N PRO A 24 9.51 21.51 13.71
CA PRO A 24 8.35 22.40 13.80
C PRO A 24 7.25 21.88 12.86
N ASP A 25 6.01 21.87 13.37
CA ASP A 25 4.77 21.18 12.96
C ASP A 25 4.42 21.04 11.46
N ASP A 26 5.23 21.58 10.55
CA ASP A 26 4.92 21.79 9.13
C ASP A 26 5.62 20.82 8.17
N ARG A 27 6.37 19.82 8.67
CA ARG A 27 7.02 18.85 7.77
C ARG A 27 6.01 17.84 7.21
N PRO A 28 6.04 17.54 5.90
CA PRO A 28 5.08 16.64 5.29
C PRO A 28 5.25 15.22 5.86
N ALA A 29 4.21 14.75 6.53
CA ALA A 29 4.08 13.37 6.98
C ALA A 29 4.03 12.45 5.76
N LYS A 30 4.88 11.41 5.73
CA LYS A 30 4.90 10.45 4.62
C LYS A 30 4.29 9.13 5.06
N LEU A 31 3.18 8.75 4.45
CA LEU A 31 2.64 7.41 4.58
C LEU A 31 3.52 6.42 3.82
N HIS A 32 3.85 5.33 4.48
CA HIS A 32 4.48 4.16 3.89
C HIS A 32 3.55 2.99 4.09
N VAL A 33 3.34 2.22 3.04
CA VAL A 33 2.58 0.97 3.07
C VAL A 33 3.49 -0.10 2.51
N LEU A 34 3.59 -1.21 3.24
CA LEU A 34 4.32 -2.40 2.84
C LEU A 34 3.37 -3.58 2.92
N VAL A 35 3.31 -4.34 1.84
CA VAL A 35 2.58 -5.58 1.73
C VAL A 35 3.58 -6.68 1.39
N ARG A 36 3.57 -7.77 2.15
CA ARG A 36 4.31 -8.98 1.83
C ARG A 36 3.35 -10.02 1.29
N VAL A 37 3.80 -10.76 0.29
CA VAL A 37 3.01 -11.75 -0.40
C VAL A 37 3.76 -13.08 -0.45
N SER A 38 3.02 -14.18 -0.57
CA SER A 38 3.58 -15.55 -0.62
C SER A 38 4.36 -15.84 -1.92
N ASP A 39 4.23 -14.98 -2.92
CA ASP A 39 4.74 -15.17 -4.27
C ASP A 39 6.13 -14.53 -4.46
N ASP A 40 7.03 -15.20 -5.17
CA ASP A 40 8.42 -14.75 -5.40
C ASP A 40 8.58 -13.81 -6.62
N GLN A 41 7.50 -13.21 -7.14
CA GLN A 41 7.58 -12.16 -8.15
C GLN A 41 7.65 -10.77 -7.52
N SER A 42 8.04 -9.77 -8.30
CA SER A 42 7.93 -8.37 -7.90
C SER A 42 6.49 -7.91 -7.99
N TRP A 43 6.05 -7.11 -7.01
CA TRP A 43 4.71 -6.56 -6.95
C TRP A 43 4.74 -5.05 -6.69
N MET A 44 3.67 -4.36 -7.08
CA MET A 44 3.54 -2.92 -6.90
C MET A 44 2.15 -2.56 -6.41
N LEU A 45 2.11 -1.53 -5.56
CA LEU A 45 0.89 -0.91 -5.08
C LEU A 45 0.68 0.41 -5.82
N SER A 46 -0.51 0.58 -6.40
CA SER A 46 -0.91 1.81 -7.08
C SER A 46 -2.20 2.37 -6.48
N PRO A 47 -2.31 3.68 -6.25
CA PRO A 47 -3.51 4.25 -5.68
C PRO A 47 -4.68 4.15 -6.68
N VAL A 48 -5.85 3.79 -6.17
CA VAL A 48 -7.10 3.72 -6.93
C VAL A 48 -7.97 4.90 -6.50
N VAL A 49 -8.47 5.65 -7.49
CA VAL A 49 -9.41 6.75 -7.24
C VAL A 49 -10.64 6.18 -6.54
N SER A 50 -10.94 6.71 -5.36
CA SER A 50 -12.03 6.25 -4.51
C SER A 50 -12.73 7.47 -3.92
N ASP A 51 -14.07 7.42 -3.88
CA ASP A 51 -14.92 8.43 -3.24
C ASP A 51 -15.09 8.19 -1.73
N GLU A 52 -14.49 7.12 -1.19
CA GLU A 52 -14.48 6.86 0.25
C GLU A 52 -13.54 7.85 0.93
N ALA A 53 -14.13 8.84 1.58
CA ALA A 53 -13.41 9.67 2.54
C ALA A 53 -12.69 8.78 3.56
N ASP A 54 -11.44 9.10 3.88
CA ASP A 54 -10.62 8.44 4.90
C ASP A 54 -10.12 7.01 4.59
N ILE A 55 -10.45 6.44 3.42
CA ILE A 55 -9.92 5.14 2.98
C ILE A 55 -9.01 5.30 1.76
N LEU A 56 -7.75 4.93 1.91
CA LEU A 56 -6.82 4.80 0.79
C LEU A 56 -6.97 3.41 0.16
N ARG A 57 -7.45 3.35 -1.08
CA ARG A 57 -7.45 2.09 -1.86
C ARG A 57 -6.18 1.97 -2.68
N LEU A 58 -5.52 0.82 -2.57
CA LEU A 58 -4.32 0.46 -3.31
C LEU A 58 -4.59 -0.81 -4.12
N SER A 59 -4.35 -0.75 -5.41
CA SER A 59 -4.35 -1.91 -6.30
C SER A 59 -2.98 -2.57 -6.32
N LEU A 60 -2.95 -3.86 -6.06
CA LEU A 60 -1.82 -4.75 -6.11
C LEU A 60 -1.75 -5.37 -7.50
N SER A 61 -0.66 -5.09 -8.21
CA SER A 61 -0.42 -5.58 -9.57
C SER A 61 0.99 -6.15 -9.69
N PRO A 62 1.21 -7.15 -10.57
CA PRO A 62 2.53 -7.72 -10.78
C PRO A 62 3.49 -6.71 -11.43
N GLY A 63 4.77 -6.82 -11.10
CA GLY A 63 5.87 -5.98 -11.58
C GLY A 63 6.21 -4.82 -10.65
N GLY A 64 6.93 -3.83 -11.20
CA GLY A 64 7.36 -2.63 -10.47
C GLY A 64 8.73 -2.77 -9.78
N PRO A 65 9.13 -1.73 -9.03
CA PRO A 65 10.50 -1.60 -8.49
C PRO A 65 10.70 -2.31 -7.14
N SER A 66 9.68 -2.94 -6.58
CA SER A 66 9.76 -3.60 -5.27
C SER A 66 10.60 -4.88 -5.34
N VAL A 67 11.19 -5.24 -4.20
CA VAL A 67 11.86 -6.54 -4.07
C VAL A 67 10.84 -7.67 -4.22
N PRO A 68 11.24 -8.83 -4.79
CA PRO A 68 10.38 -10.01 -4.89
C PRO A 68 9.70 -10.35 -3.55
N GLY A 69 8.42 -10.77 -3.60
CA GLY A 69 7.64 -11.05 -2.40
C GLY A 69 7.12 -9.82 -1.65
N THR A 70 7.30 -8.62 -2.20
CA THR A 70 6.83 -7.39 -1.57
C THR A 70 6.21 -6.42 -2.57
N ALA A 71 5.32 -5.58 -2.05
CA ALA A 71 4.79 -4.42 -2.72
C ALA A 71 4.81 -3.22 -1.76
N ALA A 72 5.31 -2.08 -2.23
CA ALA A 72 5.41 -0.88 -1.41
C ALA A 72 4.69 0.31 -2.06
N TYR A 73 4.10 1.17 -1.23
CA TYR A 73 3.51 2.44 -1.64
C TYR A 73 3.94 3.56 -0.70
N GLN A 74 4.11 4.77 -1.26
CA GLN A 74 4.45 5.96 -0.50
C GLN A 74 3.58 7.14 -0.93
N GLN A 75 2.98 7.83 0.04
CA GLN A 75 2.21 9.05 -0.18
C GLN A 75 2.82 10.20 0.62
N LYS A 76 3.03 11.34 -0.05
CA LYS A 76 3.66 12.54 0.55
C LYS A 76 2.67 13.60 1.04
N SER A 77 1.39 13.48 0.71
CA SER A 77 0.40 14.54 0.88
C SER A 77 -0.76 14.11 1.76
N ALA A 78 -1.19 15.02 2.64
CA ALA A 78 -2.43 14.94 3.41
C ALA A 78 -3.67 15.17 2.51
N PRO A 79 -4.87 14.70 2.88
CA PRO A 79 -5.23 14.05 4.14
C PRO A 79 -4.63 12.64 4.27
N MET A 80 -4.17 12.31 5.47
CA MET A 80 -3.72 10.96 5.79
C MET A 80 -4.98 10.09 5.92
N PRO A 81 -5.08 8.95 5.22
CA PRO A 81 -6.20 8.04 5.42
C PRO A 81 -6.22 7.52 6.85
N GLU A 82 -7.40 7.15 7.35
CA GLU A 82 -7.53 6.39 8.60
C GLU A 82 -7.32 4.89 8.35
N ARG A 83 -7.68 4.42 7.14
CA ARG A 83 -7.64 3.01 6.78
C ARG A 83 -7.08 2.81 5.37
N ILE A 84 -6.50 1.64 5.14
CA ILE A 84 -5.95 1.27 3.83
C ILE A 84 -6.57 -0.04 3.38
N LYS A 85 -7.05 -0.07 2.14
CA LYS A 85 -7.62 -1.25 1.51
C LYS A 85 -6.70 -1.70 0.39
N ILE A 86 -6.27 -2.95 0.43
CA ILE A 86 -5.46 -3.55 -0.64
C ILE A 86 -6.38 -4.42 -1.49
N GLU A 87 -6.44 -4.08 -2.77
CA GLU A 87 -7.25 -4.77 -3.76
C GLU A 87 -6.34 -5.40 -4.81
N CYS A 88 -6.76 -6.53 -5.37
CA CYS A 88 -6.10 -7.14 -6.51
C CYS A 88 -7.19 -7.57 -7.49
N HIS A 89 -7.07 -7.14 -8.75
CA HIS A 89 -8.11 -7.33 -9.79
C HIS A 89 -9.53 -6.89 -9.36
N GLY A 90 -9.64 -5.90 -8.46
CA GLY A 90 -10.91 -5.39 -7.95
C GLY A 90 -11.49 -6.17 -6.75
N GLU A 91 -10.85 -7.26 -6.34
CA GLU A 91 -11.21 -8.01 -5.13
C GLU A 91 -10.34 -7.55 -3.95
N THR A 92 -10.92 -7.53 -2.75
CA THR A 92 -10.16 -7.11 -1.58
C THR A 92 -9.36 -8.26 -1.01
N VAL A 93 -8.04 -8.09 -0.94
CA VAL A 93 -7.12 -9.13 -0.46
C VAL A 93 -6.60 -8.84 0.95
N ALA A 94 -6.56 -7.58 1.37
CA ALA A 94 -6.19 -7.21 2.73
C ALA A 94 -6.76 -5.84 3.14
N PHE A 95 -6.85 -5.63 4.45
CA PHE A 95 -7.21 -4.36 5.06
C PHE A 95 -6.19 -4.01 6.14
N ILE A 96 -5.82 -2.74 6.21
CA ILE A 96 -5.00 -2.17 7.29
C ILE A 96 -5.88 -1.17 8.02
N GLU A 97 -6.25 -1.53 9.24
CA GLU A 97 -7.13 -0.72 10.09
C GLU A 97 -6.36 0.23 10.99
N GLU A 98 -5.09 -0.08 11.28
CA GLU A 98 -4.23 0.71 12.15
C GLU A 98 -3.00 1.17 11.37
N ILE A 99 -2.87 2.50 11.24
CA ILE A 99 -1.68 3.12 10.64
C ILE A 99 -0.81 3.65 11.78
N MET A 100 0.33 3.01 11.99
CA MET A 100 1.25 3.40 13.05
C MET A 100 1.88 4.77 12.75
N THR A 101 2.20 5.56 13.77
CA THR A 101 3.03 6.76 13.60
C THR A 101 4.44 6.48 14.11
N ALA A 102 5.42 6.58 13.22
CA ALA A 102 6.84 6.51 13.54
C ALA A 102 7.40 7.93 13.71
N PHE A 103 8.18 8.13 14.78
CA PHE A 103 8.85 9.38 15.15
C PHE A 103 10.37 9.24 15.06
#